data_AF-K1PSW9-F1
#
_entry.id   AF-K1PSW9-F1
#
_cell.length_a   1.000
_cell.length_b   1.000
_cell.length_c   1.000
_cell.angle_alpha   90.00
_cell.angle_beta   90.00
_cell.angle_gamma   90.00
#
_symmetry.space_group_name_H-M   'P 1'
#
loop_
_entity.id
_entity.type
_entity.pdbx_description
1 polymer ?
#
loop_
_entity_poly.entity_id
_entity_poly.type
_entity_poly.pdbx_seq_one_letter_code
_entity_poly.pdbx_strand_id
1 'polypeptide(L)'
;MLTVMANNREILMSELEQIKQKVPSIEGVTLEACLPEIVRLHIYVDDMRQMTAVMQFLENYPTEPVVVELKSKTLTEKLLDGVVKVCDAEARKYIGQKQVVLMVHFLKQFLIDNPLCIVNDEVGKVKKELLSDEDKCKLMQSSSQILLKIKEEEY
;
A
#
# COMPACT_ATOMS: atom_id res chain seq x y z
N MET A 1 7.15 -10.74 -32.18
CA MET A 1 7.95 -10.70 -30.92
C MET A 1 8.72 -9.38 -30.81
N LEU A 2 9.57 -9.03 -31.78
CA LEU A 2 10.31 -7.75 -31.80
C LEU A 2 9.41 -6.49 -31.70
N THR A 3 8.30 -6.44 -32.43
CA THR A 3 7.35 -5.29 -32.40
C THR A 3 6.66 -5.12 -31.04
N VAL A 4 6.39 -6.23 -30.34
CA VAL A 4 5.74 -6.21 -29.01
C VAL A 4 6.72 -5.71 -27.95
N MET A 5 7.98 -6.17 -28.01
CA MET A 5 9.03 -5.72 -27.10
C MET A 5 9.36 -4.22 -27.28
N ALA A 6 9.37 -3.73 -28.52
CA ALA A 6 9.53 -2.30 -28.80
C ALA A 6 8.40 -1.46 -28.18
N ASN A 7 7.14 -1.90 -28.38
CA ASN A 7 5.96 -1.24 -27.82
C ASN A 7 5.95 -1.25 -26.28
N ASN A 8 6.33 -2.37 -25.65
CA ASN A 8 6.41 -2.48 -24.19
C ASN A 8 7.44 -1.51 -23.61
N ARG A 9 8.61 -1.39 -24.27
CA ARG A 9 9.65 -0.44 -23.88
C ARG A 9 9.20 1.01 -24.02
N GLU A 10 8.46 1.34 -25.08
CA GLU A 10 7.87 2.67 -25.26
C GLU A 10 6.87 3.01 -24.15
N ILE A 11 6.01 2.07 -23.77
CA ILE A 11 5.04 2.25 -22.67
C ILE A 11 5.78 2.50 -21.35
N LEU A 12 6.80 1.69 -21.03
CA LEU A 12 7.62 1.86 -19.83
C LEU A 12 8.29 3.23 -19.79
N MET A 13 8.96 3.63 -20.86
CA MET A 13 9.64 4.94 -20.91
C MET A 13 8.65 6.09 -20.76
N SER A 14 7.50 5.99 -21.42
CA SER A 14 6.42 6.96 -21.29
C SER A 14 5.80 6.99 -19.89
N GLU A 15 5.84 5.86 -19.16
CA GLU A 15 5.42 5.82 -17.76
C GLU A 15 6.44 6.50 -16.85
N LEU A 16 7.74 6.24 -17.01
CA LEU A 16 8.79 6.93 -16.24
C LEU A 16 8.72 8.45 -16.40
N GLU A 17 8.44 8.94 -17.62
CA GLU A 17 8.18 10.37 -17.86
C GLU A 17 6.93 10.85 -17.12
N GLN A 18 5.84 10.08 -17.19
CA GLN A 18 4.60 10.41 -16.48
C GLN A 18 4.81 10.44 -14.96
N ILE A 19 5.59 9.52 -14.40
CA ILE A 19 5.92 9.46 -12.97
C ILE A 19 6.67 10.73 -12.57
N LYS A 20 7.72 11.10 -13.31
CA LYS A 20 8.52 12.31 -13.05
C LYS A 20 7.69 13.59 -13.10
N GLN A 21 6.66 13.64 -13.94
CA GLN A 21 5.76 14.79 -14.05
C GLN A 21 4.68 14.81 -12.96
N LYS A 22 4.04 13.66 -12.69
CA LYS A 22 2.86 13.61 -11.83
C LYS A 22 3.19 13.41 -10.35
N VAL A 23 4.14 12.56 -10.01
CA VAL A 23 4.45 12.24 -8.60
C VAL A 23 4.81 13.47 -7.77
N PRO A 24 5.62 14.43 -8.25
CA PRO A 24 5.91 15.66 -7.49
C PRO A 24 4.69 16.53 -7.17
N SER A 25 3.57 16.35 -7.89
CA SER A 25 2.32 17.07 -7.62
C SER A 25 1.42 16.36 -6.60
N ILE A 26 1.76 15.14 -6.21
CA ILE A 26 1.02 14.38 -5.20
C ILE A 26 1.56 14.77 -3.83
N GLU A 27 0.75 15.49 -3.05
CA GLU A 27 1.09 15.88 -1.68
C GLU A 27 1.51 14.66 -0.84
N GLY A 28 2.53 14.80 0.01
CA GLY A 28 2.98 13.71 0.88
C GLY A 28 3.61 12.53 0.14
N VAL A 29 4.01 12.69 -1.14
CA VAL A 29 4.75 11.66 -1.87
C VAL A 29 6.07 12.23 -2.38
N THR A 30 7.17 11.54 -2.08
CA THR A 30 8.51 11.89 -2.53
C THR A 30 9.04 10.79 -3.44
N LEU A 31 9.44 11.14 -4.67
CA LEU A 31 10.10 10.23 -5.59
C LEU A 31 11.58 10.09 -5.24
N GLU A 32 12.01 8.92 -4.79
CA GLU A 32 13.39 8.63 -4.38
C GLU A 32 14.24 8.04 -5.52
N ALA A 33 13.65 7.19 -6.35
CA ALA A 33 14.28 6.64 -7.55
C ALA A 33 13.26 6.42 -8.65
N CYS A 34 13.66 6.61 -9.91
CA CYS A 34 12.81 6.39 -11.08
C CYS A 34 13.67 5.88 -12.25
N LEU A 35 13.90 4.58 -12.26
CA LEU A 35 14.72 3.85 -13.24
C LEU A 35 13.86 2.80 -13.97
N PRO A 36 14.29 2.32 -15.15
CA PRO A 36 13.55 1.30 -15.91
C PRO A 36 13.29 -0.02 -15.19
N GLU A 37 14.11 -0.35 -14.20
CA GLU A 37 13.98 -1.58 -13.42
C GLU A 37 13.16 -1.35 -12.15
N ILE A 38 13.21 -0.14 -11.61
CA ILE A 38 12.72 0.15 -10.26
C ILE A 38 12.28 1.60 -10.09
N VAL A 39 11.15 1.78 -9.44
CA VAL A 39 10.68 3.06 -8.92
C VAL A 39 10.60 2.95 -7.41
N ARG A 40 11.22 3.89 -6.71
CA ARG A 40 11.19 3.97 -5.26
C ARG A 40 10.58 5.29 -4.84
N LEU A 41 9.64 5.25 -3.91
CA LEU A 41 8.93 6.42 -3.45
C LEU A 41 8.54 6.30 -1.98
N HIS A 42 8.59 7.44 -1.31
CA HIS A 42 8.18 7.59 0.08
C HIS A 42 6.78 8.21 0.12
N ILE A 43 5.85 7.55 0.81
CA ILE A 43 4.47 7.99 0.99
C ILE A 43 4.28 8.35 2.46
N TYR A 44 3.82 9.58 2.71
CA TYR A 44 3.68 10.18 4.02
C TYR A 44 2.28 10.80 4.16
N VAL A 45 1.56 10.40 5.21
CA VAL A 45 0.31 11.05 5.65
C VAL A 45 0.58 11.83 6.93
N ASP A 46 1.26 11.21 7.88
CA ASP A 46 1.80 11.83 9.10
C ASP A 46 3.00 11.01 9.63
N ASP A 47 3.55 11.42 10.77
CA ASP A 47 4.73 10.81 11.39
C ASP A 47 4.56 9.32 11.69
N MET A 48 3.35 8.86 11.96
CA MET A 48 3.05 7.46 12.28
C MET A 48 2.57 6.68 11.05
N ARG A 49 1.98 7.35 10.06
CA ARG A 49 1.43 6.75 8.84
C ARG A 49 2.28 7.12 7.64
N GLN A 50 3.37 6.38 7.50
CA GLN A 50 4.32 6.53 6.39
C GLN A 50 4.90 5.18 5.96
N MET A 51 5.26 5.08 4.69
CA MET A 51 5.94 3.90 4.13
C MET A 51 6.79 4.26 2.91
N THR A 52 7.82 3.48 2.67
CA THR A 52 8.53 3.41 1.39
C THR A 52 7.90 2.29 0.55
N ALA A 53 7.51 2.60 -0.68
CA ALA A 53 7.14 1.61 -1.67
C ALA A 53 8.24 1.50 -2.73
N VAL A 54 8.62 0.26 -3.03
CA VAL A 54 9.53 -0.10 -4.10
C VAL A 54 8.73 -0.87 -5.13
N MET A 55 8.65 -0.37 -6.36
CA MET A 55 7.91 -0.97 -7.46
C MET A 55 8.90 -1.41 -8.53
N GLN A 56 8.92 -2.70 -8.83
CA GLN A 56 9.80 -3.29 -9.83
C GLN A 56 9.01 -3.64 -11.08
N PHE A 57 9.56 -3.32 -12.25
CA PHE A 57 9.00 -3.71 -13.53
C PHE A 57 9.54 -5.08 -13.94
N LEU A 58 8.65 -6.04 -14.19
CA LEU A 58 9.03 -7.34 -14.72
C LEU A 58 9.40 -7.24 -16.21
N GLU A 59 10.13 -8.22 -16.71
CA GLU A 59 10.62 -8.25 -18.11
C GLU A 59 9.49 -8.08 -19.14
N ASN A 60 8.30 -8.60 -18.84
CA ASN A 60 7.12 -8.54 -19.71
C ASN A 60 6.20 -7.35 -19.42
N TYR A 61 6.59 -6.41 -18.55
CA TYR A 61 5.79 -5.20 -18.32
C TYR A 61 5.48 -4.48 -19.64
N PRO A 62 4.24 -4.00 -19.88
CA PRO A 62 3.10 -3.90 -18.94
C PRO A 62 2.15 -5.10 -18.95
N THR A 63 2.48 -6.22 -19.63
CA THR A 63 1.60 -7.40 -19.65
C THR A 63 1.62 -8.18 -18.34
N GLU A 64 2.57 -7.89 -17.48
CA GLU A 64 2.64 -8.32 -16.09
C GLU A 64 2.47 -7.12 -15.15
N PRO A 65 1.93 -7.33 -13.93
CA PRO A 65 1.82 -6.27 -12.94
C PRO A 65 3.20 -5.84 -12.43
N VAL A 66 3.29 -4.60 -11.92
CA VAL A 66 4.43 -4.18 -11.11
C VAL A 66 4.49 -5.00 -9.83
N VAL A 67 5.69 -5.39 -9.41
CA VAL A 67 5.91 -6.06 -8.12
C VAL A 67 6.14 -5.00 -7.06
N VAL A 68 5.40 -5.07 -5.95
CA VAL A 68 5.46 -4.07 -4.88
C VAL A 68 6.11 -4.65 -3.64
N GLU A 69 7.16 -3.99 -3.14
CA GLU A 69 7.71 -4.22 -1.81
C GLU A 69 7.47 -2.98 -0.94
N LEU A 70 7.10 -3.19 0.32
CA LEU A 70 6.80 -2.11 1.26
C LEU A 70 7.74 -2.17 2.47
N LYS A 71 8.20 -1.00 2.92
CA LYS A 71 8.98 -0.84 4.15
C LYS A 71 8.43 0.32 4.95
N SER A 72 8.42 0.22 6.28
CA SER A 72 8.04 1.32 7.16
C SER A 72 8.85 1.28 8.44
N LYS A 73 9.01 2.45 9.07
CA LYS A 73 9.58 2.56 10.41
C LYS A 73 8.53 2.44 11.52
N THR A 74 7.25 2.55 11.16
CA THR A 74 6.14 2.70 12.11
C THR A 74 5.06 1.64 11.93
N LEU A 75 4.95 1.04 10.74
CA LEU A 75 4.04 -0.06 10.45
C LEU A 75 4.75 -1.40 10.64
N THR A 76 4.02 -2.39 11.16
CA THR A 76 4.58 -3.72 11.43
C THR A 76 4.75 -4.52 10.13
N GLU A 77 5.75 -5.40 10.11
CA GLU A 77 6.02 -6.27 8.94
C GLU A 77 4.79 -7.10 8.55
N LYS A 78 4.07 -7.64 9.54
CA LYS A 78 2.85 -8.42 9.31
C LYS A 78 1.75 -7.61 8.60
N LEU A 79 1.59 -6.33 8.95
CA LEU A 79 0.68 -5.45 8.24
C LEU A 79 1.15 -5.23 6.81
N LEU A 80 2.44 -4.90 6.63
CA LEU A 80 3.03 -4.65 5.31
C LEU A 80 2.87 -5.85 4.38
N ASP A 81 3.12 -7.08 4.86
CA ASP A 81 2.90 -8.32 4.12
C ASP A 81 1.43 -8.48 3.68
N GLY A 82 0.50 -8.08 4.55
CA GLY A 82 -0.92 -8.03 4.23
C GLY A 82 -1.22 -7.03 3.11
N VAL A 83 -0.65 -5.83 3.19
CA VAL A 83 -0.83 -4.77 2.18
C VAL A 83 -0.22 -5.17 0.85
N VAL A 84 0.96 -5.81 0.82
CA VAL A 84 1.60 -6.32 -0.40
C VAL A 84 0.66 -7.26 -1.16
N LYS A 85 -0.04 -8.17 -0.47
CA LYS A 85 -1.01 -9.08 -1.11
C LYS A 85 -2.19 -8.33 -1.75
N VAL A 86 -2.63 -7.23 -1.12
CA VAL A 86 -3.69 -6.40 -1.70
C VAL A 86 -3.15 -5.59 -2.88
N CYS A 87 -1.90 -5.12 -2.82
CA CYS A 87 -1.23 -4.47 -3.94
C CYS A 87 -1.11 -5.39 -5.16
N ASP A 88 -0.80 -6.67 -4.97
CA ASP A 88 -0.73 -7.64 -6.08
C ASP A 88 -2.09 -7.77 -6.79
N ALA A 89 -3.18 -7.82 -6.02
CA ALA A 89 -4.53 -7.88 -6.57
C ALA A 89 -4.92 -6.56 -7.28
N GLU A 90 -4.49 -5.43 -6.74
CA GLU A 90 -4.75 -4.10 -7.32
C GLU A 90 -3.97 -3.89 -8.62
N ALA A 91 -2.66 -4.17 -8.64
CA ALA A 91 -1.80 -3.98 -9.81
C ALA A 91 -2.26 -4.80 -11.02
N ARG A 92 -2.81 -6.00 -10.79
CA ARG A 92 -3.39 -6.85 -11.86
C ARG A 92 -4.55 -6.19 -12.60
N LYS A 93 -5.27 -5.24 -11.99
CA LYS A 93 -6.35 -4.48 -12.65
C LYS A 93 -5.81 -3.54 -13.73
N TYR A 94 -4.51 -3.27 -13.71
CA TYR A 94 -3.84 -2.29 -14.55
C TYR A 94 -2.86 -2.95 -15.55
N ILE A 95 -2.97 -4.26 -15.77
CA ILE A 95 -2.23 -4.95 -16.83
C ILE A 95 -2.56 -4.34 -18.18
N GLY A 96 -1.53 -4.12 -19.00
CA GLY A 96 -1.62 -3.50 -20.31
C GLY A 96 -1.62 -1.96 -20.28
N GLN A 97 -1.58 -1.34 -19.10
CA GLN A 97 -1.49 0.11 -18.93
C GLN A 97 -0.42 0.51 -17.90
N LYS A 98 -0.19 1.82 -17.79
CA LYS A 98 0.68 2.43 -16.78
C LYS A 98 0.10 2.20 -15.38
N GLN A 99 0.90 1.74 -14.42
CA GLN A 99 0.46 1.24 -13.12
C GLN A 99 0.95 2.08 -11.94
N VAL A 100 2.16 2.65 -11.99
CA VAL A 100 2.85 3.22 -10.81
C VAL A 100 2.05 4.35 -10.17
N VAL A 101 1.58 5.32 -10.96
CA VAL A 101 0.81 6.45 -10.41
C VAL A 101 -0.49 5.96 -9.77
N LEU A 102 -1.15 4.94 -10.34
CA LEU A 102 -2.37 4.36 -9.76
C LEU A 102 -2.06 3.67 -8.43
N MET A 103 -0.97 2.89 -8.37
CA MET A 103 -0.51 2.24 -7.15
C MET A 103 -0.11 3.23 -6.05
N VAL A 104 0.49 4.37 -6.40
CA VAL A 104 0.79 5.45 -5.44
C VAL A 104 -0.49 5.98 -4.80
N HIS A 105 -1.53 6.26 -5.59
CA HIS A 105 -2.81 6.72 -5.06
C HIS A 105 -3.46 5.65 -4.18
N PHE A 106 -3.43 4.39 -4.61
CA PHE A 106 -3.95 3.27 -3.84
C PHE A 106 -3.28 3.16 -2.46
N LEU A 107 -1.95 3.16 -2.41
CA LEU A 107 -1.18 3.06 -1.16
C LEU A 107 -1.38 4.27 -0.26
N LYS A 108 -1.42 5.49 -0.82
CA LYS A 108 -1.70 6.69 -0.04
C LYS A 108 -3.11 6.65 0.54
N GLN A 109 -4.11 6.25 -0.27
CA GLN A 109 -5.49 6.14 0.19
C GLN A 109 -5.65 5.09 1.28
N PHE A 110 -4.91 3.97 1.19
CA PHE A 110 -4.87 2.97 2.26
C PHE A 110 -4.48 3.58 3.61
N LEU A 111 -3.43 4.41 3.67
CA LEU A 111 -3.00 5.08 4.91
C LEU A 111 -4.03 6.09 5.43
N ILE A 112 -4.74 6.77 4.53
CA ILE A 112 -5.79 7.73 4.86
C ILE A 112 -7.00 7.00 5.45
N ASP A 113 -7.46 5.93 4.79
CA ASP A 113 -8.66 5.18 5.16
C ASP A 113 -8.47 4.29 6.38
N ASN A 114 -7.23 4.01 6.76
CA ASN A 114 -6.90 3.11 7.87
C ASN A 114 -6.01 3.80 8.91
N PRO A 115 -6.48 4.84 9.61
CA PRO A 115 -5.67 5.54 10.61
C PRO A 115 -5.22 4.64 11.77
N LEU A 116 -5.98 3.58 12.09
CA LEU A 116 -5.63 2.62 13.16
C LEU A 116 -4.70 1.48 12.67
N CYS A 117 -4.20 1.55 11.43
CA CYS A 117 -3.26 0.55 10.92
C CYS A 117 -1.99 0.44 11.78
N ILE A 118 -1.57 1.55 12.41
CA ILE A 118 -0.40 1.62 13.30
C ILE A 118 -0.52 0.77 14.57
N VAL A 119 -1.74 0.46 15.02
CA VAL A 119 -2.01 -0.30 16.26
C VAL A 119 -2.67 -1.65 15.97
N ASN A 120 -2.57 -2.15 14.74
CA ASN A 120 -3.28 -3.36 14.32
C ASN A 120 -2.85 -4.58 15.14
N ASP A 121 -1.56 -4.72 15.43
CA ASP A 121 -1.04 -5.85 16.18
C ASP A 121 -1.40 -5.78 17.66
N GLU A 122 -1.37 -4.59 18.27
CA GLU A 122 -1.78 -4.35 19.66
C GLU A 122 -3.26 -4.71 19.84
N VAL A 123 -4.12 -4.24 18.93
CA VAL A 123 -5.55 -4.58 18.96
C VAL A 123 -5.75 -6.08 18.73
N GLY A 124 -4.95 -6.70 17.86
CA GLY A 124 -4.94 -8.14 17.66
C GLY A 124 -4.60 -8.91 18.95
N LYS A 125 -3.63 -8.43 19.73
CA LYS A 125 -3.27 -9.00 21.03
C LYS A 125 -4.39 -8.83 22.04
N VAL A 126 -4.97 -7.63 22.17
CA VAL A 126 -6.14 -7.41 23.05
C VAL A 126 -7.26 -8.40 22.73
N LYS A 127 -7.60 -8.55 21.44
CA LYS A 127 -8.62 -9.49 20.99
C LYS A 127 -8.32 -10.95 21.35
N LYS A 128 -7.05 -11.35 21.29
CA LYS A 128 -6.64 -12.73 21.51
C LYS A 128 -6.46 -13.08 22.98
N GLU A 129 -5.92 -12.15 23.75
CA GLU A 129 -5.44 -12.41 25.11
C GLU A 129 -6.44 -11.96 26.19
N LEU A 130 -7.28 -10.97 25.90
CA LEU A 130 -8.12 -10.32 26.90
C LEU A 130 -9.63 -10.47 26.68
N LEU A 131 -10.06 -10.86 25.47
CA LEU A 131 -11.48 -10.95 25.13
C LEU A 131 -11.97 -12.39 25.15
N SER A 132 -13.13 -12.60 25.76
CA SER A 132 -13.94 -13.80 25.64
C SER A 132 -14.74 -13.81 24.33
N ASP A 133 -15.33 -14.94 23.98
CA ASP A 133 -16.14 -15.09 22.76
C ASP A 133 -17.41 -14.19 22.76
N GLU A 134 -17.85 -13.73 23.94
CA GLU A 134 -19.01 -12.85 24.08
C GLU A 134 -18.66 -11.37 23.92
N ASP A 135 -17.38 -11.03 24.06
CA ASP A 135 -16.88 -9.68 23.95
C ASP A 135 -16.77 -9.25 22.47
N LYS A 136 -16.87 -7.94 22.24
CA LYS A 136 -16.74 -7.37 20.89
C LYS A 136 -15.68 -6.29 20.89
N CYS A 137 -14.69 -6.43 20.02
CA CYS A 137 -13.73 -5.37 19.70
C CYS A 137 -13.77 -5.03 18.22
N LYS A 138 -14.20 -3.81 17.91
CA LYS A 138 -14.30 -3.28 16.54
C LYS A 138 -13.37 -2.08 16.37
N LEU A 139 -12.63 -2.08 15.26
CA LEU A 139 -11.84 -0.93 14.83
C LEU A 139 -12.74 0.00 14.00
N MET A 140 -12.96 1.20 14.50
CA MET A 140 -13.71 2.25 13.81
C MET A 140 -12.72 3.16 13.12
N GLN A 141 -12.29 2.77 11.91
CA GLN A 141 -11.23 3.46 11.17
C GLN A 141 -11.56 4.94 10.91
N SER A 142 -12.76 5.23 10.40
CA SER A 142 -13.16 6.60 10.04
C SER A 142 -13.23 7.56 11.23
N SER A 143 -13.46 7.07 12.44
CA SER A 143 -13.47 7.87 13.67
C SER A 143 -12.20 7.74 14.50
N SER A 144 -11.20 6.98 14.04
CA SER A 144 -9.98 6.66 14.79
C SER A 144 -10.26 6.14 16.21
N GLN A 145 -11.28 5.29 16.37
CA GLN A 145 -11.71 4.76 17.66
C GLN A 145 -11.68 3.23 17.70
N ILE A 146 -11.51 2.69 18.91
CA ILE A 146 -11.67 1.27 19.19
C ILE A 146 -12.93 1.12 20.03
N LEU A 147 -13.94 0.40 19.51
CA LEU A 147 -15.15 0.09 20.25
C LEU A 147 -14.97 -1.27 20.94
N LEU A 148 -14.89 -1.23 22.27
CA LEU A 148 -14.88 -2.40 23.14
C LEU A 148 -16.25 -2.53 23.82
N LYS A 149 -16.86 -3.70 23.66
CA LYS A 149 -18.03 -4.13 24.44
C LYS A 149 -17.60 -5.36 25.22
N ILE A 150 -17.47 -5.18 26.53
CA ILE A 150 -17.14 -6.27 27.45
C ILE A 150 -18.43 -6.75 28.10
N LYS A 151 -18.63 -8.05 28.15
CA LYS A 151 -19.70 -8.70 28.91
C LYS A 151 -19.06 -9.43 30.09
N GLU A 152 -18.93 -8.72 31.19
CA GLU A 152 -18.64 -9.31 32.49
C GLU A 152 -19.98 -9.70 33.14
N GLU A 153 -19.99 -10.78 33.91
CA GLU A 153 -21.16 -11.54 34.38
C GLU A 153 -22.46 -10.75 34.63
N GLU A 154 -23.58 -11.37 34.23
CA GLU A 154 -24.94 -10.96 34.62
C GLU A 154 -25.02 -10.79 36.15
N TYR A 155 -25.21 -9.54 36.61
CA TYR A 155 -25.76 -9.27 37.93
C TYR A 155 -27.28 -9.11 37.84
#